data_AF-A0A941YIP9-F1
#
_entry.id   AF-A0A941YIP9-F1
#
_cell.length_a   1.000
_cell.length_b   1.000
_cell.length_c   1.000
_cell.angle_alpha   90.00
_cell.angle_beta   90.00
_cell.angle_gamma   90.00
#
_symmetry.space_group_name_H-M   'P 1'
#
loop_
_entity.id
_entity.type
_entity.pdbx_description
1 polymer ?
#
loop_
_entity_poly.entity_id
_entity_poly.type
_entity_poly.pdbx_seq_one_letter_code
_entity_poly.pdbx_strand_id
1 'polypeptide(L)'
;MHKLLHMLSREVRILELTSKVQHEVSAELSKTQRDYYLREQLKAIQRELGDNDGPGSDVDDLAEQIGEAGLPDEALASAQRELERLRRINPASPEYSVARTYLETMVAVPWKKSTVDNLDLKHAKSVLDADHFGLEKIKRRIVEFLAVRKVKQDGPVRQPILCFYGPPGVGKTSLGRSIARALGREFYRISLGGVRDEAEIRGHRRTYIGALPGQIVQGLRRVGTNNP
;
A
#
# COMPACT_ATOMS: atom_id res chain seq x y z
N MET A 1 53.31 6.51 -60.19
CA MET A 1 52.17 5.55 -60.32
C MET A 1 51.81 4.86 -59.00
N HIS A 2 52.72 4.15 -58.32
CA HIS A 2 52.37 3.36 -57.12
C HIS A 2 51.76 4.16 -55.96
N LYS A 3 52.24 5.37 -55.67
CA LYS A 3 51.66 6.24 -54.62
C LYS A 3 50.22 6.67 -54.90
N LEU A 4 49.89 6.94 -56.17
CA LEU A 4 48.58 7.41 -56.58
C LEU A 4 47.53 6.27 -56.52
N LEU A 5 47.95 5.07 -56.92
CA LEU A 5 47.17 3.83 -56.76
C LEU A 5 46.86 3.52 -55.29
N HIS A 6 47.82 3.77 -54.40
CA HIS A 6 47.65 3.54 -52.96
C HIS A 6 46.71 4.57 -52.30
N MET A 7 46.73 5.82 -52.77
CA MET A 7 45.80 6.87 -52.33
C MET A 7 44.37 6.59 -52.82
N LEU A 8 44.20 6.21 -54.09
CA LEU A 8 42.91 5.80 -54.64
C LEU A 8 42.33 4.56 -53.93
N SER A 9 43.13 3.54 -53.67
CA SER A 9 42.68 2.35 -52.91
C SER A 9 42.28 2.67 -51.47
N ARG A 10 42.90 3.69 -50.87
CA ARG A 10 42.53 4.16 -49.53
C ARG A 10 41.17 4.87 -49.58
N GLU A 11 40.94 5.74 -50.57
CA GLU A 11 39.66 6.44 -50.66
C GLU A 11 38.49 5.55 -51.05
N VAL A 12 38.71 4.54 -51.89
CA VAL A 12 37.69 3.53 -52.18
C VAL A 12 37.29 2.80 -50.90
N ARG A 13 38.26 2.40 -50.06
CA ARG A 13 37.98 1.74 -48.78
C ARG A 13 37.23 2.65 -47.79
N ILE A 14 37.58 3.93 -47.75
CA ILE A 14 36.88 4.92 -46.89
C ILE A 14 35.43 5.10 -47.36
N LEU A 15 35.19 5.19 -48.67
CA LEU A 15 33.85 5.28 -49.25
C LEU A 15 33.01 4.03 -48.96
N GLU A 16 33.58 2.84 -49.11
CA GLU A 16 32.91 1.57 -48.81
C GLU A 16 32.52 1.47 -47.32
N LEU A 17 33.43 1.84 -46.41
CA LEU A 17 33.15 1.89 -44.97
C LEU A 17 32.05 2.89 -44.65
N THR A 18 32.11 4.08 -45.24
CA THR A 18 31.12 5.14 -45.00
C THR A 18 29.74 4.70 -45.49
N SER A 19 29.65 4.10 -46.68
CA SER A 19 28.39 3.57 -47.23
C SER A 19 27.82 2.44 -46.37
N LYS A 20 28.67 1.56 -45.84
CA LYS A 20 28.25 0.44 -44.99
C LYS A 20 27.69 0.93 -43.66
N VAL A 21 28.37 1.89 -43.01
CA VAL A 21 27.90 2.55 -41.78
C VAL A 21 26.58 3.28 -42.04
N GLN A 22 26.44 3.98 -43.16
CA GLN A 22 25.20 4.68 -43.51
C GLN A 22 24.02 3.71 -43.68
N HIS A 23 24.26 2.53 -44.26
CA HIS A 23 23.25 1.51 -44.43
C HIS A 23 22.82 0.87 -43.12
N GLU A 24 23.76 0.56 -42.22
CA GLU A 24 23.47 0.01 -40.89
C GLU A 24 22.68 1.01 -40.04
N VAL A 25 23.11 2.28 -40.01
CA VAL A 25 22.41 3.35 -39.29
C VAL A 25 20.99 3.57 -39.84
N SER A 26 20.82 3.55 -41.17
CA SER A 26 19.50 3.69 -41.79
C SER A 26 18.59 2.50 -41.50
N ALA A 27 19.14 1.28 -41.47
CA ALA A 27 18.39 0.07 -41.14
C ALA A 27 17.96 0.06 -39.66
N GLU A 28 18.82 0.50 -38.75
CA GLU A 28 18.55 0.58 -37.32
C GLU A 28 17.53 1.67 -36.98
N LEU A 29 17.66 2.85 -37.61
CA LEU A 29 16.66 3.94 -37.57
C LEU A 29 15.30 3.48 -38.11
N SER A 30 15.28 2.69 -39.19
CA SER A 30 14.03 2.14 -39.73
C SER A 30 13.36 1.15 -38.78
N LYS A 31 14.13 0.34 -38.05
CA LYS A 31 13.61 -0.57 -37.02
C LYS A 31 13.06 0.20 -35.84
N THR A 32 13.77 1.20 -35.33
CA THR A 32 13.29 2.02 -34.20
C THR A 32 12.04 2.81 -34.55
N GLN A 33 11.96 3.38 -35.77
CA GLN A 33 10.74 4.04 -36.25
C GLN A 33 9.59 3.04 -36.42
N ARG A 34 9.86 1.84 -36.93
CA ARG A 34 8.85 0.78 -37.10
C ARG A 34 8.33 0.30 -35.75
N ASP A 35 9.21 0.08 -34.77
CA ASP A 35 8.83 -0.31 -33.40
C ASP A 35 8.05 0.81 -32.69
N TYR A 36 8.43 2.07 -32.88
CA TYR A 36 7.70 3.23 -32.37
C TYR A 36 6.28 3.28 -32.95
N TYR A 37 6.16 3.08 -34.27
CA TYR A 37 4.88 3.08 -34.97
C TYR A 37 3.98 1.91 -34.56
N LEU A 38 4.54 0.70 -34.42
CA LEU A 38 3.82 -0.49 -33.94
C LEU A 38 3.32 -0.32 -32.49
N ARG A 39 4.08 0.38 -31.63
CA ARG A 39 3.65 0.70 -30.26
C ARG A 39 2.52 1.72 -30.21
N GLU A 40 2.57 2.75 -31.05
CA GLU A 40 1.47 3.72 -31.17
C GLU A 40 0.21 3.07 -31.74
N GLN A 41 0.35 2.17 -32.73
CA GLN A 41 -0.78 1.39 -33.24
C GLN A 41 -1.36 0.46 -32.18
N LEU A 42 -0.54 -0.24 -31.39
CA LEU A 42 -1.02 -1.07 -30.27
C LEU A 42 -1.80 -0.24 -29.24
N LYS A 43 -1.33 0.97 -28.90
CA LYS A 43 -2.06 1.88 -28.00
C LYS A 43 -3.40 2.34 -28.58
N ALA A 44 -3.44 2.63 -29.88
CA ALA A 44 -4.69 3.03 -30.55
C ALA A 44 -5.69 1.88 -30.59
N ILE A 45 -5.23 0.66 -30.91
CA ILE A 45 -6.04 -0.56 -30.94
C ILE A 45 -6.59 -0.90 -29.54
N GLN A 46 -5.78 -0.79 -28.49
CA GLN A 46 -6.22 -1.01 -27.10
C GLN A 46 -7.32 -0.01 -26.67
N ARG A 47 -7.23 1.25 -27.09
CA ARG A 47 -8.28 2.25 -26.84
C ARG A 47 -9.58 1.96 -27.58
N GLU A 48 -9.51 1.49 -28.83
CA GLU A 48 -10.70 1.17 -29.62
C GLU A 48 -11.42 -0.11 -29.18
N LEU A 49 -10.67 -1.11 -28.70
CA LEU A 49 -11.24 -2.38 -28.25
C LEU A 49 -11.95 -2.28 -26.89
N GLY A 50 -11.83 -1.15 -26.18
CA GLY A 50 -12.38 -1.01 -24.82
C GLY A 50 -11.75 -1.97 -23.80
N ASP A 51 -10.64 -2.59 -24.19
CA ASP A 51 -9.94 -3.62 -23.44
C ASP A 51 -8.99 -2.93 -22.46
N ASN A 52 -9.57 -2.37 -21.40
CA ASN A 52 -8.87 -1.95 -20.20
C ASN A 52 -8.36 -3.17 -19.40
N ASP A 53 -7.94 -4.26 -20.04
CA ASP A 53 -7.34 -5.46 -19.42
C ASP A 53 -5.87 -5.67 -19.86
N GLY A 54 -5.26 -4.66 -20.48
CA GLY A 54 -3.82 -4.63 -20.76
C GLY A 54 -3.00 -4.24 -19.52
N PRO A 55 -1.69 -4.56 -19.43
CA PRO A 55 -0.83 -4.19 -18.30
C PRO A 55 -0.77 -2.69 -17.95
N GLY A 56 -1.30 -1.81 -18.81
CA GLY A 56 -1.46 -0.38 -18.56
C GLY A 56 -2.70 -0.03 -17.73
N SER A 57 -3.81 -0.78 -17.83
CA SER A 57 -5.02 -0.48 -17.06
C SER A 57 -4.84 -0.78 -15.58
N ASP A 58 -4.22 -1.90 -15.23
CA ASP A 58 -3.90 -2.26 -13.83
C ASP A 58 -3.16 -1.13 -13.10
N VAL A 59 -2.29 -0.42 -13.81
CA VAL A 59 -1.49 0.68 -13.24
C VAL A 59 -2.30 1.97 -13.16
N ASP A 60 -3.17 2.22 -14.13
CA ASP A 60 -4.05 3.39 -14.13
C ASP A 60 -5.17 3.24 -13.07
N ASP A 61 -5.70 2.04 -12.85
CA ASP A 61 -6.63 1.71 -11.77
C ASP A 61 -6.00 1.97 -10.39
N LEU A 62 -4.74 1.55 -10.20
CA LEU A 62 -3.99 1.85 -8.98
C LEU A 62 -3.76 3.36 -8.81
N ALA A 63 -3.56 4.09 -9.91
CA ALA A 63 -3.39 5.54 -9.87
C ALA A 63 -4.67 6.25 -9.41
N GLU A 64 -5.83 5.81 -9.90
CA GLU A 64 -7.13 6.31 -9.47
C GLU A 64 -7.38 6.01 -7.99
N GLN A 65 -7.16 4.77 -7.57
CA GLN A 65 -7.32 4.35 -6.18
C GLN A 65 -6.40 5.12 -5.21
N ILE A 66 -5.16 5.44 -5.60
CA ILE A 66 -4.25 6.29 -4.82
C ILE A 66 -4.84 7.70 -4.64
N GLY A 67 -5.48 8.26 -5.68
CA GLY A 67 -6.17 9.54 -5.61
C GLY A 67 -7.34 9.53 -4.62
N GLU A 68 -8.11 8.45 -4.60
CA GLU A 68 -9.29 8.31 -3.74
C GLU A 68 -8.96 7.94 -2.28
N ALA A 69 -7.88 7.19 -2.04
CA ALA A 69 -7.52 6.67 -0.71
C ALA A 69 -7.28 7.76 0.34
N GLY A 70 -7.02 8.99 -0.09
CA GLY A 70 -6.83 10.13 0.81
C GLY A 70 -5.54 10.03 1.62
N LEU A 71 -4.47 9.60 0.98
CA LEU A 71 -3.14 9.51 1.59
C LEU A 71 -2.66 10.88 2.08
N PRO A 72 -1.99 10.95 3.25
CA PRO A 72 -1.27 12.14 3.67
C PRO A 72 -0.07 12.41 2.76
N ASP A 73 0.40 13.66 2.70
CA ASP A 73 1.40 14.14 1.72
C ASP A 73 2.65 13.26 1.63
N GLU A 74 3.20 12.82 2.76
CA GLU A 74 4.37 11.94 2.80
C GLU A 74 4.10 10.58 2.16
N ALA A 75 2.95 9.98 2.48
CA ALA A 75 2.54 8.68 1.95
C ALA A 75 2.18 8.78 0.45
N LEU A 76 1.52 9.86 0.05
CA LEU A 76 1.17 10.14 -1.35
C LEU A 76 2.43 10.32 -2.21
N ALA A 77 3.42 11.09 -1.73
CA ALA A 77 4.70 11.25 -2.42
C ALA A 77 5.48 9.93 -2.53
N SER A 78 5.35 9.03 -1.55
CA SER A 78 5.93 7.68 -1.63
C SER A 78 5.18 6.80 -2.64
N ALA A 79 3.84 6.83 -2.62
CA ALA A 79 2.98 6.08 -3.55
C ALA A 79 3.21 6.48 -5.00
N GLN A 80 3.26 7.79 -5.29
CA GLN A 80 3.53 8.29 -6.64
C GLN A 80 4.91 7.87 -7.16
N ARG A 81 5.95 7.93 -6.31
CA ARG A 81 7.29 7.48 -6.69
C ARG A 81 7.32 5.99 -7.04
N GLU A 82 6.63 5.17 -6.25
CA GLU A 82 6.58 3.72 -6.52
C GLU A 82 5.69 3.39 -7.73
N LEU A 83 4.62 4.14 -7.97
CA LEU A 83 3.76 4.01 -9.15
C LEU A 83 4.55 4.31 -10.45
N GLU A 84 5.33 5.39 -10.47
CA GLU A 84 6.20 5.72 -11.60
C GLU A 84 7.27 4.65 -11.85
N ARG A 85 7.75 4.01 -10.77
CA ARG A 85 8.65 2.87 -10.88
C ARG A 85 7.93 1.65 -11.46
N LEU A 86 6.72 1.34 -10.99
CA LEU A 86 5.91 0.20 -11.45
C LEU A 86 5.66 0.29 -12.96
N ARG A 87 5.38 1.49 -13.49
CA ARG A 87 5.22 1.76 -14.94
C ARG A 87 6.41 1.35 -15.80
N ARG A 88 7.62 1.33 -15.23
CA ARG A 88 8.87 1.02 -15.94
C ARG A 88 9.31 -0.44 -15.81
N ILE A 89 8.84 -1.12 -14.77
CA ILE A 89 9.21 -2.52 -14.52
C ILE A 89 8.46 -3.42 -15.51
N ASN A 90 9.16 -4.43 -16.04
CA ASN A 90 8.52 -5.46 -16.86
C ASN A 90 7.49 -6.25 -16.00
N PRO A 91 6.22 -6.36 -16.42
CA PRO A 91 5.18 -7.09 -15.68
C PRO A 91 5.53 -8.55 -15.34
N ALA A 92 6.39 -9.20 -16.13
CA ALA A 92 6.85 -10.57 -15.87
C ALA A 92 7.90 -10.67 -14.73
N SER A 93 8.41 -9.54 -14.22
CA SER A 93 9.43 -9.52 -13.17
C SER A 93 8.83 -9.74 -11.77
N PRO A 94 9.49 -10.50 -10.88
CA PRO A 94 9.12 -10.58 -9.47
C PRO A 94 9.07 -9.21 -8.77
N GLU A 95 9.86 -8.24 -9.23
CA GLU A 95 9.85 -6.87 -8.69
C GLU A 95 8.52 -6.15 -8.94
N TYR A 96 7.85 -6.46 -10.05
CA TYR A 96 6.53 -5.89 -10.38
C TYR A 96 5.50 -6.33 -9.34
N SER A 97 5.48 -7.61 -9.00
CA SER A 97 4.58 -8.18 -7.99
C SER A 97 4.79 -7.54 -6.60
N VAL A 98 6.05 -7.32 -6.21
CA VAL A 98 6.38 -6.68 -4.92
C VAL A 98 5.92 -5.22 -4.89
N ALA A 99 6.21 -4.44 -5.94
CA ALA A 99 5.82 -3.04 -6.03
C ALA A 99 4.28 -2.88 -6.09
N ARG A 100 3.60 -3.73 -6.86
CA ARG A 100 2.13 -3.79 -6.93
C ARG A 100 1.51 -4.08 -5.56
N THR A 101 1.96 -5.14 -4.89
CA THR A 101 1.45 -5.53 -3.56
C THR A 101 1.62 -4.40 -2.52
N TYR A 102 2.73 -3.65 -2.62
CA TYR A 102 2.98 -2.50 -1.76
C TYR A 102 1.98 -1.36 -2.01
N LEU A 103 1.75 -0.98 -3.27
CA LEU A 103 0.77 0.04 -3.64
C LEU A 103 -0.65 -0.38 -3.22
N GLU A 104 -1.04 -1.61 -3.51
CA GLU A 104 -2.33 -2.18 -3.08
C GLU A 104 -2.49 -2.13 -1.56
N THR A 105 -1.43 -2.46 -0.81
CA THR A 105 -1.45 -2.38 0.65
C THR A 105 -1.62 -0.93 1.12
N MET A 106 -0.93 0.03 0.50
CA MET A 106 -1.08 1.44 0.88
C MET A 106 -2.48 1.98 0.62
N VAL A 107 -3.07 1.65 -0.53
CA VAL A 107 -4.44 2.05 -0.88
C VAL A 107 -5.45 1.40 0.08
N ALA A 108 -5.27 0.13 0.41
CA ALA A 108 -6.21 -0.62 1.25
C ALA A 108 -6.20 -0.21 2.73
N VAL A 109 -5.22 0.57 3.19
CA VAL A 109 -5.22 1.11 4.55
C VAL A 109 -6.24 2.27 4.63
N PRO A 110 -7.12 2.29 5.63
CA PRO A 110 -8.20 3.27 5.73
C PRO A 110 -7.74 4.64 6.24
N TRP A 111 -6.91 5.39 5.50
CA TRP A 111 -6.27 6.63 5.96
C TRP A 111 -7.24 7.68 6.50
N LYS A 112 -8.34 7.96 5.78
CA LYS A 112 -9.34 8.97 6.16
C LYS A 112 -10.63 8.41 6.74
N LYS A 113 -10.88 7.11 6.57
CA LYS A 113 -12.15 6.49 6.96
C LYS A 113 -12.14 6.23 8.47
N SER A 114 -12.99 6.95 9.20
CA SER A 114 -13.16 6.82 10.65
C SER A 114 -14.59 6.42 11.01
N THR A 115 -14.75 5.64 12.07
CA THR A 115 -16.02 5.45 12.77
C THR A 115 -16.40 6.70 13.55
N VAL A 116 -17.71 6.92 13.75
CA VAL A 116 -18.22 7.99 14.60
C VAL A 116 -18.17 7.53 16.06
N ASP A 117 -17.32 8.18 16.85
CA ASP A 117 -17.16 7.86 18.27
C ASP A 117 -18.44 8.19 19.07
N ASN A 118 -18.90 7.22 19.88
CA ASN A 118 -19.93 7.43 20.90
C ASN A 118 -19.30 7.54 22.30
N LEU A 119 -19.20 8.76 22.82
CA LEU A 119 -18.65 9.04 24.17
C LEU A 119 -19.74 9.34 25.20
N ASP A 120 -20.92 8.77 25.04
CA ASP A 120 -21.93 8.76 26.10
C ASP A 120 -21.61 7.70 27.16
N LEU A 121 -21.26 8.17 28.35
CA LEU A 121 -20.93 7.33 29.49
C LEU A 121 -22.14 6.54 30.01
N LYS A 122 -23.36 7.08 29.86
CA LYS A 122 -24.59 6.36 30.28
C LYS A 122 -24.84 5.19 29.34
N HIS A 123 -24.74 5.43 28.04
CA HIS A 123 -24.78 4.37 27.03
C HIS A 123 -23.70 3.32 27.30
N ALA A 124 -22.43 3.73 27.47
CA ALA A 124 -21.35 2.78 27.73
C ALA A 124 -21.58 1.90 28.96
N LYS A 125 -22.11 2.48 30.06
CA LYS A 125 -22.50 1.71 31.24
C LYS A 125 -23.60 0.70 30.92
N SER A 126 -24.66 1.11 30.22
CA SER A 126 -25.77 0.22 29.85
C SER A 126 -25.32 -0.97 28.99
N VAL A 127 -24.40 -0.73 28.05
CA VAL A 127 -23.82 -1.76 27.18
C VAL A 127 -22.99 -2.77 27.98
N LEU A 128 -22.16 -2.28 28.91
CA LEU A 128 -21.37 -3.12 29.80
C LEU A 128 -22.24 -3.94 30.75
N ASP A 129 -23.32 -3.36 31.27
CA ASP A 129 -24.28 -4.03 32.15
C ASP A 129 -25.09 -5.11 31.43
N ALA A 130 -25.44 -4.88 30.16
CA ALA A 130 -26.13 -5.86 29.33
C ALA A 130 -25.25 -7.06 28.95
N ASP A 131 -23.97 -6.82 28.63
CA ASP A 131 -23.08 -7.90 28.15
C ASP A 131 -22.43 -8.71 29.27
N HIS A 132 -22.29 -8.13 30.47
CA HIS A 132 -21.55 -8.74 31.57
C HIS A 132 -22.34 -8.64 32.86
N PHE A 133 -22.71 -9.76 33.45
CA PHE A 133 -23.33 -9.77 34.78
C PHE A 133 -22.29 -9.49 35.89
N GLY A 134 -22.62 -8.64 36.86
CA GLY A 134 -21.74 -8.27 37.97
C GLY A 134 -20.55 -7.38 37.54
N LEU A 135 -19.35 -7.70 38.01
CA LEU A 135 -18.09 -6.97 37.70
C LEU A 135 -18.14 -5.45 37.99
N GLU A 136 -18.94 -5.02 38.97
CA GLU A 136 -19.20 -3.60 39.28
C GLU A 136 -17.93 -2.74 39.37
N LYS A 137 -16.90 -3.23 40.08
CA LYS A 137 -15.62 -2.53 40.23
C LYS A 137 -14.90 -2.33 38.89
N ILE A 138 -14.95 -3.33 38.01
CA ILE A 138 -14.26 -3.31 36.71
C ILE A 138 -15.03 -2.41 35.73
N LYS A 139 -16.35 -2.55 35.65
CA LYS A 139 -17.21 -1.70 34.82
C LYS A 139 -17.07 -0.23 35.20
N ARG A 140 -17.09 0.08 36.50
CA ARG A 140 -16.86 1.44 37.00
C ARG A 140 -15.51 1.99 36.53
N ARG A 141 -14.44 1.19 36.62
CA ARG A 141 -13.10 1.60 36.16
C ARG A 141 -13.02 1.85 34.65
N ILE A 142 -13.74 1.05 33.86
CA ILE A 142 -13.86 1.26 32.40
C ILE A 142 -14.56 2.59 32.13
N VAL A 143 -15.68 2.87 32.80
CA VAL A 143 -16.41 4.14 32.63
C VAL A 143 -15.57 5.34 33.07
N GLU A 144 -14.83 5.25 34.17
CA GLU A 144 -13.87 6.28 34.60
C GLU A 144 -12.81 6.55 33.52
N PHE A 145 -12.27 5.48 32.92
CA PHE A 145 -11.29 5.59 31.84
C PHE A 145 -11.88 6.31 30.62
N LEU A 146 -13.10 5.95 30.21
CA LEU A 146 -13.80 6.61 29.10
C LEU A 146 -14.13 8.09 29.42
N ALA A 147 -14.42 8.41 30.68
CA ALA A 147 -14.65 9.79 31.11
C ALA A 147 -13.41 10.67 30.95
N VAL A 148 -12.23 10.16 31.35
CA VAL A 148 -10.96 10.88 31.15
C VAL A 148 -10.67 11.08 29.67
N ARG A 149 -10.95 10.07 28.84
CA ARG A 149 -10.77 10.15 27.39
C ARG A 149 -11.68 11.19 26.74
N LYS A 150 -12.93 11.31 27.21
CA LYS A 150 -13.88 12.34 26.76
C LYS A 150 -13.40 13.76 27.02
N VAL A 151 -12.72 13.99 28.14
CA VAL A 151 -12.21 15.33 28.51
C VAL A 151 -10.93 15.68 27.74
N LYS A 152 -10.10 14.69 27.40
CA LYS A 152 -8.78 14.88 26.78
C LYS A 152 -8.77 14.66 25.26
N GLN A 153 -9.81 15.08 24.54
CA GLN A 153 -9.85 14.92 23.07
C GLN A 153 -8.75 15.73 22.35
N ASP A 154 -8.35 16.89 22.89
CA ASP A 154 -7.52 17.86 22.16
C ASP A 154 -6.06 17.98 22.67
N GLY A 155 -5.55 17.00 23.41
CA GLY A 155 -4.20 17.03 24.00
C GLY A 155 -3.24 15.94 23.46
N PRO A 156 -1.91 16.13 23.55
CA PRO A 156 -0.94 15.11 23.15
C PRO A 156 -1.23 13.80 23.89
N VAL A 157 -1.43 12.75 23.10
CA VAL A 157 -1.99 11.44 23.47
C VAL A 157 -1.00 10.62 24.30
N ARG A 158 -0.68 11.07 25.52
CA ARG A 158 -0.17 10.21 26.58
C ARG A 158 -1.33 9.78 27.49
N GLN A 159 -2.32 9.12 26.89
CA GLN A 159 -3.37 8.46 27.65
C GLN A 159 -2.88 7.05 28.03
N PRO A 160 -3.04 6.61 29.29
CA PRO A 160 -2.71 5.25 29.68
C PRO A 160 -3.49 4.23 28.85
N ILE A 161 -2.89 3.07 28.56
CA ILE A 161 -3.57 1.97 27.88
C ILE A 161 -4.28 1.12 28.95
N LEU A 162 -5.52 0.71 28.68
CA LEU A 162 -6.28 -0.15 29.56
C LEU A 162 -5.71 -1.59 29.50
N CYS A 163 -5.21 -2.10 30.62
CA CYS A 163 -4.70 -3.47 30.72
C CYS A 163 -5.59 -4.31 31.64
N PHE A 164 -6.17 -5.39 31.10
CA PHE A 164 -6.95 -6.35 31.87
C PHE A 164 -6.07 -7.53 32.29
N TYR A 165 -5.93 -7.74 33.60
CA TYR A 165 -5.18 -8.85 34.18
C TYR A 165 -6.08 -9.84 34.93
N GLY A 166 -5.76 -11.13 34.86
CA GLY A 166 -6.45 -12.19 35.59
C GLY A 166 -6.31 -13.57 34.94
N PRO A 167 -6.93 -14.62 35.52
CA PRO A 167 -6.90 -15.99 34.97
C PRO A 167 -7.46 -16.12 33.54
N PRO A 168 -7.11 -17.16 32.77
CA PRO A 168 -7.78 -17.44 31.50
C PRO A 168 -9.30 -17.68 31.72
N GLY A 169 -10.11 -17.38 30.72
CA GLY A 169 -11.57 -17.61 30.77
C GLY A 169 -12.42 -16.52 31.43
N VAL A 170 -11.84 -15.52 32.10
CA VAL A 170 -12.61 -14.46 32.82
C VAL A 170 -13.21 -13.37 31.93
N GLY A 171 -13.34 -13.58 30.62
CA GLY A 171 -14.05 -12.64 29.73
C GLY A 171 -13.28 -11.38 29.29
N LYS A 172 -11.96 -11.30 29.46
CA LYS A 172 -11.14 -10.12 29.07
C LYS A 172 -11.37 -9.64 27.64
N THR A 173 -11.38 -10.56 26.68
CA THR A 173 -11.63 -10.24 25.26
C THR A 173 -13.08 -9.80 25.03
N SER A 174 -14.02 -10.36 25.77
CA SER A 174 -15.43 -9.98 25.71
C SER A 174 -15.65 -8.56 26.23
N LEU A 175 -14.98 -8.18 27.32
CA LEU A 175 -14.98 -6.79 27.81
C LEU A 175 -14.42 -5.82 26.77
N GLY A 176 -13.32 -6.15 26.10
CA GLY A 176 -12.78 -5.34 25.01
C GLY A 176 -13.78 -5.14 23.86
N ARG A 177 -14.49 -6.20 23.46
CA ARG A 177 -15.54 -6.11 22.44
C ARG A 177 -16.72 -5.24 22.89
N SER A 178 -17.16 -5.36 24.13
CA SER A 178 -18.22 -4.50 24.68
C SER A 178 -17.82 -3.03 24.75
N ILE A 179 -16.54 -2.74 25.04
CA ILE A 179 -16.00 -1.36 24.98
C ILE A 179 -16.05 -0.82 23.56
N ALA A 180 -15.60 -1.59 22.57
CA ALA A 180 -15.66 -1.18 21.17
C ALA A 180 -17.10 -0.91 20.73
N ARG A 181 -18.04 -1.82 21.08
CA ARG A 181 -19.47 -1.66 20.82
C ARG A 181 -20.05 -0.40 21.48
N ALA A 182 -19.71 -0.15 22.75
CA ALA A 182 -20.14 1.04 23.47
C ALA A 182 -19.64 2.34 22.82
N LEU A 183 -18.44 2.31 22.24
CA LEU A 183 -17.83 3.44 21.56
C LEU A 183 -18.26 3.59 20.11
N GLY A 184 -19.00 2.63 19.53
CA GLY A 184 -19.32 2.61 18.11
C GLY A 184 -18.11 2.36 17.21
N ARG A 185 -17.07 1.71 17.73
CA ARG A 185 -15.82 1.41 17.03
C ARG A 185 -15.76 -0.04 16.60
N GLU A 186 -15.04 -0.28 15.52
CA GLU A 186 -14.76 -1.63 15.05
C GLU A 186 -13.79 -2.36 15.97
N PHE A 187 -14.00 -3.65 16.21
CA PHE A 187 -13.16 -4.43 17.11
C PHE A 187 -12.23 -5.39 16.36
N TYR A 188 -10.92 -5.25 16.58
CA TYR A 188 -9.92 -6.20 16.09
C TYR A 188 -9.05 -6.75 17.22
N ARG A 189 -8.75 -8.05 17.14
CA ARG A 189 -7.93 -8.74 18.14
C ARG A 189 -6.61 -9.19 17.52
N ILE A 190 -5.52 -8.73 18.12
CA ILE A 190 -4.16 -9.20 17.84
C ILE A 190 -3.76 -10.17 18.95
N SER A 191 -3.31 -11.38 18.58
CA SER A 191 -2.78 -12.35 19.54
C SER A 191 -1.27 -12.15 19.67
N LEU A 192 -0.82 -11.76 20.86
CA LEU A 192 0.62 -11.63 21.16
C LEU A 192 1.22 -12.93 21.71
N GLY A 193 0.40 -13.97 21.91
CA GLY A 193 0.87 -15.27 22.40
C GLY A 193 1.77 -15.94 21.36
N GLY A 194 3.00 -16.25 21.76
CA GLY A 194 3.97 -16.92 20.88
C GLY A 194 4.75 -15.99 19.95
N VAL A 195 4.49 -14.68 19.98
CA VAL A 195 5.25 -13.69 19.21
C VAL A 195 6.68 -13.63 19.73
N ARG A 196 7.65 -13.81 18.84
CA ARG A 196 9.09 -13.80 19.17
C ARG A 196 9.89 -12.80 18.37
N ASP A 197 9.32 -12.29 17.28
CA ASP A 197 9.98 -11.37 16.36
C ASP A 197 9.19 -10.06 16.25
N GLU A 198 9.91 -8.96 16.18
CA GLU A 198 9.38 -7.63 15.88
C GLU A 198 8.71 -7.57 14.51
N ALA A 199 9.20 -8.36 13.55
CA ALA A 199 8.65 -8.42 12.20
C ALA A 199 7.18 -8.86 12.17
N GLU A 200 6.71 -9.62 13.17
CA GLU A 200 5.28 -9.96 13.27
C GLU A 200 4.42 -8.72 13.54
N ILE A 201 4.95 -7.74 14.29
CA ILE A 201 4.23 -6.51 14.63
C ILE A 201 4.40 -5.44 13.57
N ARG A 202 5.64 -5.20 13.12
CA ARG A 202 5.98 -4.11 12.19
C ARG A 202 5.96 -4.53 10.71
N GLY A 203 6.19 -5.80 10.42
CA GLY A 203 6.37 -6.32 9.07
C GLY A 203 7.83 -6.42 8.66
N HIS A 204 8.08 -7.09 7.54
CA HIS A 204 9.41 -7.22 6.96
C HIS A 204 9.75 -6.04 6.04
N ARG A 205 11.04 -5.81 5.83
CA ARG A 205 11.49 -4.87 4.79
C ARG A 205 11.02 -5.37 3.42
N ARG A 206 10.49 -4.46 2.59
CA ARG A 206 10.01 -4.74 1.23
C ARG A 206 11.04 -5.37 0.27
N THR A 207 12.31 -5.36 0.63
CA THR A 207 13.40 -5.95 -0.16
C THR A 207 13.37 -7.47 -0.16
N TYR A 208 12.66 -8.10 0.78
CA TYR A 208 12.47 -9.55 0.80
C TYR A 208 11.29 -9.94 -0.10
N ILE A 209 11.51 -10.93 -0.96
CA ILE A 209 10.43 -11.53 -1.75
C ILE A 209 9.40 -12.12 -0.79
N GLY A 210 8.13 -11.74 -0.95
CA GLY A 210 7.04 -12.15 -0.05
C GLY A 210 6.97 -11.36 1.26
N ALA A 211 7.63 -10.21 1.37
CA ALA A 211 7.48 -9.33 2.53
C ALA A 211 6.03 -8.89 2.71
N LEU A 212 5.46 -9.21 3.87
CA LEU A 212 4.12 -8.79 4.27
C LEU A 212 4.20 -7.68 5.33
N PRO A 213 3.21 -6.78 5.36
CA PRO A 213 3.07 -5.81 6.43
C PRO A 213 2.78 -6.54 7.75
N GLY A 214 3.15 -5.92 8.88
CA GLY A 214 2.93 -6.50 10.21
C GLY A 214 1.45 -6.61 10.59
N GLN A 215 1.16 -7.33 11.68
CA GLN A 215 -0.21 -7.64 12.12
C GLN A 215 -1.07 -6.38 12.39
N ILE A 216 -0.47 -5.25 12.76
CA ILE A 216 -1.20 -4.00 12.99
C ILE A 216 -1.79 -3.47 11.68
N VAL A 217 -0.97 -3.34 10.64
CA VAL A 217 -1.40 -2.83 9.32
C VAL A 217 -2.38 -3.81 8.67
N GLN A 218 -2.14 -5.11 8.78
CA GLN A 218 -3.10 -6.13 8.33
C GLN A 218 -4.44 -6.01 9.07
N GLY A 219 -4.42 -5.72 10.37
CA GLY A 219 -5.61 -5.47 11.17
C GLY A 219 -6.39 -4.25 10.68
N LEU A 220 -5.71 -3.12 10.48
CA LEU A 220 -6.33 -1.91 9.93
C LEU A 220 -6.97 -2.15 8.56
N ARG A 221 -6.28 -2.88 7.67
CA ARG A 221 -6.81 -3.26 6.36
C ARG A 221 -8.07 -4.13 6.48
N ARG A 222 -8.10 -5.08 7.42
CA ARG A 222 -9.27 -5.96 7.63
C ARG A 222 -10.46 -5.22 8.22
N VAL A 223 -10.20 -4.26 9.10
CA VAL A 223 -11.25 -3.48 9.78
C VAL A 223 -11.80 -2.37 8.89
N GLY A 224 -10.95 -1.75 8.08
CA GLY A 224 -11.37 -0.70 7.14
C GLY A 224 -11.68 0.65 7.79
N THR A 225 -11.22 0.90 9.02
CA THR A 225 -11.26 2.23 9.67
C THR A 225 -9.92 2.56 10.34
N ASN A 226 -9.52 3.84 10.40
CA ASN A 226 -8.29 4.29 11.07
C ASN A 226 -8.39 4.39 12.60
N ASN A 227 -9.61 4.32 13.16
CA ASN A 227 -9.87 4.45 14.59
C ASN A 227 -10.63 3.24 15.18
N PRO A 228 -10.16 1.99 14.96
CA PRO A 228 -10.72 0.83 15.66
C PRO A 228 -10.53 0.92 17.20
#